data_AF-A0AA96WTB8-F1
#
_entry.id   AF-A0AA96WTB8-F1
#
_cell.length_a   1.000
_cell.length_b   1.000
_cell.length_c   1.000
_cell.angle_alpha   90.00
_cell.angle_beta   90.00
_cell.angle_gamma   90.00
#
_symmetry.space_group_name_H-M   'P 1'
#
loop_
_entity.id
_entity.type
_entity.pdbx_description
1 polymer ?
#
loop_
_entity_poly.entity_id
_entity_poly.type
_entity_poly.pdbx_seq_one_letter_code
_entity_poly.pdbx_strand_id
1 'polypeptide(L)'
;MAISSITANEFLVAQPKNSEQPDYYIIHPARYSHLLYAEGSGFGVPEHFGNPKWARMGARRTDQIIIDFGNQFSAYREFGNEAISEIINEKKLGIYKISIAHLAKQKQKWLLRRLKYILDSDYYCYSLTKSAVDKALSLFSEFVSEHNCKGNVRNTINDLLILSTAIDREKKFLTNDNLLNRFAAEYYKAPAYKDENQLLIDFSEKQVEKRENRESKGYINNGWSYALRNNRASPET
;
A
#
# COMPACT_ATOMS: atom_id res chain seq x y z
N MET A 1 -2.69 8.98 -14.80
CA MET A 1 -1.85 9.23 -13.60
C MET A 1 -1.75 7.95 -12.80
N ALA A 2 -0.85 7.85 -11.82
CA ALA A 2 -0.75 6.65 -10.99
C ALA A 2 -0.59 6.98 -9.51
N ILE A 3 -1.01 6.04 -8.67
CA ILE A 3 -0.84 6.08 -7.21
C ILE A 3 -0.31 4.73 -6.73
N SER A 4 0.33 4.70 -5.57
CA SER A 4 0.64 3.43 -4.89
C SER A 4 -0.59 2.91 -4.13
N SER A 5 -0.61 1.61 -3.85
CA SER A 5 -1.58 0.98 -2.94
C SER A 5 -1.57 1.60 -1.55
N ILE A 6 -0.39 1.96 -1.01
CA ILE A 6 -0.25 2.65 0.28
C ILE A 6 -0.98 3.99 0.24
N THR A 7 -0.72 4.81 -0.78
CA THR A 7 -1.40 6.11 -0.96
C THR A 7 -2.90 5.93 -1.11
N ALA A 8 -3.35 4.91 -1.84
CA ALA A 8 -4.77 4.60 -1.97
C ALA A 8 -5.41 4.21 -0.62
N ASN A 9 -4.74 3.36 0.16
CA ASN A 9 -5.20 2.92 1.48
C ASN A 9 -5.24 4.07 2.49
N GLU A 10 -4.24 4.95 2.49
CA GLU A 10 -4.23 6.17 3.31
C GLU A 10 -5.35 7.13 2.90
N PHE A 11 -5.52 7.35 1.59
CA PHE A 11 -6.59 8.19 1.08
C PHE A 11 -7.96 7.63 1.45
N LEU A 12 -8.15 6.32 1.42
CA LEU A 12 -9.40 5.67 1.82
C LEU A 12 -9.49 5.41 3.33
N VAL A 13 -8.50 5.85 4.11
CA VAL A 13 -8.45 5.71 5.57
C VAL A 13 -8.70 4.26 6.01
N ALA A 14 -8.16 3.30 5.27
CA ALA A 14 -8.26 1.88 5.60
C ALA A 14 -7.53 1.56 6.90
N GLN A 15 -6.41 2.25 7.15
CA GLN A 15 -5.67 2.20 8.40
C GLN A 15 -5.33 3.62 8.86
N PRO A 16 -5.77 4.04 10.07
CA PRO A 16 -5.42 5.36 10.62
C PRO A 16 -3.92 5.48 10.87
N LYS A 17 -3.36 6.69 10.69
CA LYS A 17 -1.92 6.97 10.88
C LYS A 17 -1.38 6.58 12.26
N ASN A 18 -2.21 6.69 13.30
CA ASN A 18 -1.84 6.46 14.69
C ASN A 18 -2.28 5.07 15.21
N SER A 19 -2.60 4.14 14.31
CA SER A 19 -3.09 2.81 14.69
C SER A 19 -2.33 1.72 13.95
N GLU A 20 -1.87 0.72 14.70
CA GLU A 20 -1.35 -0.53 14.15
C GLU A 20 -2.47 -1.42 13.57
N GLN A 21 -3.72 -1.14 13.92
CA GLN A 21 -4.89 -1.88 13.44
C GLN A 21 -5.62 -1.11 12.33
N PRO A 22 -6.01 -1.81 11.25
CA PRO A 22 -6.92 -1.26 10.24
C PRO A 22 -8.27 -0.88 10.84
N ASP A 23 -8.84 0.21 10.34
CA ASP A 23 -10.21 0.62 10.63
C ASP A 23 -11.22 -0.29 9.91
N TYR A 24 -10.86 -0.78 8.72
CA TYR A 24 -11.54 -1.85 8.01
C TYR A 24 -10.55 -2.59 7.09
N TYR A 25 -10.95 -3.78 6.64
CA TYR A 25 -10.14 -4.57 5.72
C TYR A 25 -10.73 -4.52 4.31
N ILE A 26 -9.92 -4.12 3.34
CA ILE A 26 -10.28 -4.21 1.92
C ILE A 26 -10.15 -5.67 1.51
N ILE A 27 -11.28 -6.27 1.12
CA ILE A 27 -11.35 -7.68 0.82
C ILE A 27 -10.75 -7.94 -0.57
N HIS A 28 -9.94 -8.99 -0.70
CA HIS A 28 -9.30 -9.31 -1.98
C HIS A 28 -10.33 -9.82 -3.00
N PRO A 29 -10.49 -9.18 -4.17
CA PRO A 29 -11.53 -9.56 -5.13
C PRO A 29 -11.42 -11.00 -5.65
N ALA A 30 -10.20 -11.51 -5.85
CA ALA A 30 -9.96 -12.91 -6.23
C ALA A 30 -10.63 -13.95 -5.30
N ARG A 31 -10.89 -13.63 -4.03
CA ARG A 31 -11.60 -14.54 -3.11
C ARG A 31 -13.12 -14.54 -3.25
N TYR A 32 -13.66 -13.52 -3.90
CA TYR A 32 -15.09 -13.25 -3.97
C TYR A 32 -15.51 -12.90 -5.40
N SER A 33 -14.83 -13.48 -6.39
CA SER A 33 -15.15 -13.32 -7.80
C SER A 33 -16.61 -13.67 -8.11
N HIS A 34 -17.14 -14.71 -7.45
CA HIS A 34 -18.55 -15.10 -7.54
C HIS A 34 -19.55 -14.01 -7.11
N LEU A 35 -19.13 -13.07 -6.24
CA LEU A 35 -19.98 -11.95 -5.82
C LEU A 35 -20.04 -10.81 -6.87
N LEU A 36 -19.19 -10.85 -7.89
CA LEU A 36 -19.21 -9.88 -8.99
C LEU A 36 -20.22 -10.23 -10.09
N TYR A 37 -20.53 -11.53 -10.27
CA TYR A 37 -21.36 -12.02 -11.37
C TYR A 37 -22.85 -12.19 -11.05
N ALA A 38 -23.31 -11.74 -9.88
CA ALA A 38 -24.73 -11.66 -9.56
C ALA A 38 -25.39 -10.44 -10.27
N GLU A 39 -25.22 -10.35 -11.58
CA GLU A 39 -25.90 -9.39 -12.44
C GLU A 39 -27.31 -9.91 -12.75
N GLY A 40 -28.31 -9.44 -11.98
CA GLY A 40 -29.72 -9.70 -12.28
C GLY A 40 -30.65 -9.52 -11.09
N SER A 41 -30.18 -9.82 -9.88
CA SER A 41 -30.85 -9.53 -8.62
C SER A 41 -29.98 -8.57 -7.83
N GLY A 42 -30.50 -7.39 -7.50
CA GLY A 42 -29.73 -6.26 -6.94
C GLY A 42 -28.63 -6.67 -5.97
N PHE A 43 -27.47 -6.02 -6.07
CA PHE A 43 -26.24 -6.29 -5.32
C PHE A 43 -26.49 -6.32 -3.80
N GLY A 44 -26.93 -7.47 -3.30
CA GLY A 44 -27.20 -7.71 -1.89
C GLY A 44 -25.88 -8.06 -1.23
N VAL A 45 -25.43 -7.21 -0.31
CA VAL A 45 -24.27 -7.55 0.51
C VAL A 45 -24.67 -8.74 1.37
N PRO A 46 -23.99 -9.90 1.28
CA PRO A 46 -24.32 -11.02 2.14
C PRO A 46 -24.25 -10.61 3.62
N GLU A 47 -25.23 -11.05 4.41
CA GLU A 47 -25.46 -10.57 5.79
C GLU A 47 -24.21 -10.63 6.67
N HIS A 48 -23.37 -11.65 6.47
CA HIS A 48 -22.13 -11.84 7.20
C HIS A 48 -21.10 -10.71 7.01
N PHE A 49 -21.11 -9.99 5.88
CA PHE A 49 -20.22 -8.84 5.68
C PHE A 49 -20.73 -7.56 6.35
N GLY A 50 -22.02 -7.47 6.64
CA GLY A 50 -22.60 -6.37 7.42
C GLY A 50 -22.29 -6.46 8.91
N ASN A 51 -21.82 -7.61 9.40
CA ASN A 51 -21.59 -7.84 10.81
C ASN A 51 -20.16 -7.40 11.24
N PRO A 52 -20.02 -6.46 12.19
CA PRO A 52 -18.71 -5.97 12.66
C PRO A 52 -17.78 -7.05 13.23
N LYS A 53 -18.33 -8.11 13.86
CA LYS A 53 -17.52 -9.20 14.42
C LYS A 53 -16.79 -9.96 13.32
N TRP A 54 -17.48 -10.25 12.22
CA TRP A 54 -16.89 -10.92 11.06
C TRP A 54 -15.96 -9.98 10.28
N ALA A 55 -16.31 -8.69 10.20
CA ALA A 55 -15.46 -7.66 9.64
C ALA A 55 -14.07 -7.58 10.30
N ARG A 56 -14.00 -7.68 11.64
CA ARG A 56 -12.74 -7.71 12.40
C ARG A 56 -11.82 -8.89 12.04
N MET A 57 -12.38 -10.00 11.54
CA MET A 57 -11.60 -11.13 11.01
C MET A 57 -11.17 -10.94 9.54
N GLY A 58 -11.34 -9.73 9.02
CA GLY A 58 -11.01 -9.33 7.65
C GLY A 58 -9.56 -9.55 7.24
N ALA A 59 -8.63 -9.57 8.19
CA ALA A 59 -7.22 -9.87 7.94
C ALA A 59 -7.01 -11.15 7.13
N ARG A 60 -7.79 -12.21 7.39
CA ARG A 60 -7.69 -13.48 6.65
C ARG A 60 -8.21 -13.37 5.21
N ARG A 61 -9.04 -12.38 4.90
CA ARG A 61 -9.77 -12.20 3.63
C ARG A 61 -9.08 -11.21 2.68
N THR A 62 -7.93 -10.71 3.08
CA THR A 62 -7.11 -9.77 2.32
C THR A 62 -5.67 -10.26 2.26
N ASP A 63 -4.90 -9.68 1.35
CA ASP A 63 -3.45 -9.84 1.31
C ASP A 63 -2.77 -8.95 2.36
N GLN A 64 -1.55 -9.32 2.75
CA GLN A 64 -0.80 -8.63 3.80
C GLN A 64 0.68 -8.55 3.48
N ILE A 65 1.29 -7.44 3.88
CA ILE A 65 2.74 -7.26 3.95
C ILE A 65 3.08 -7.09 5.43
N ILE A 66 3.99 -7.91 5.93
CA ILE A 66 4.49 -7.83 7.31
C ILE A 66 5.98 -7.60 7.22
N ILE A 67 6.47 -6.55 7.87
CA ILE A 67 7.90 -6.25 8.00
C ILE A 67 8.25 -6.36 9.49
N ASP A 68 9.25 -7.19 9.78
CA ASP A 68 9.82 -7.37 11.10
C ASP A 68 11.17 -6.64 11.15
N PHE A 69 11.34 -5.80 12.17
CA PHE A 69 12.55 -5.01 12.39
C PHE A 69 13.45 -5.59 13.50
N GLY A 70 13.31 -6.87 13.84
CA GLY A 70 14.24 -7.56 14.76
C GLY A 70 14.32 -6.91 16.14
N ASN A 71 13.19 -6.43 16.66
CA ASN A 71 13.02 -5.68 17.92
C ASN A 71 13.57 -4.23 17.93
N GLN A 72 14.12 -3.71 16.83
CA GLN A 72 14.57 -2.32 16.77
C GLN A 72 13.40 -1.33 16.68
N PHE A 73 12.32 -1.74 16.02
CA PHE A 73 11.09 -0.99 15.85
C PHE A 73 9.86 -1.92 15.92
N SER A 74 8.67 -1.34 16.13
CA SER A 74 7.42 -2.09 16.02
C SER A 74 7.25 -2.67 14.62
N ALA A 75 6.76 -3.91 14.55
CA ALA A 75 6.50 -4.58 13.26
C ALA A 75 5.52 -3.77 12.42
N TYR A 76 5.87 -3.55 11.15
CA TYR A 76 4.98 -2.88 10.21
C TYR A 76 4.06 -3.89 9.54
N ARG A 77 2.78 -3.52 9.42
CA ARG A 77 1.76 -4.32 8.74
C ARG A 77 1.00 -3.43 7.78
N GLU A 78 0.89 -3.89 6.56
CA GLU A 78 0.02 -3.34 5.53
C GLU A 78 -0.98 -4.40 5.07
N PHE A 79 -2.22 -3.98 4.86
CA PHE A 79 -3.31 -4.87 4.47
C PHE A 79 -3.93 -4.40 3.16
N GLY A 80 -4.30 -5.36 2.31
CA GLY A 80 -5.02 -5.07 1.06
C GLY A 80 -4.18 -4.35 0.02
N ASN A 81 -2.87 -4.60 -0.01
CA ASN A 81 -1.95 -4.03 -0.98
C ASN A 81 -2.33 -4.41 -2.42
N GLU A 82 -2.51 -5.70 -2.69
CA GLU A 82 -3.02 -6.17 -3.98
C GLU A 82 -4.53 -5.93 -4.11
N ALA A 83 -5.29 -6.15 -3.04
CA ALA A 83 -6.74 -6.01 -3.06
C ALA A 83 -7.19 -4.62 -3.52
N ILE A 84 -6.59 -3.54 -3.00
CA ILE A 84 -6.97 -2.17 -3.39
C ILE A 84 -6.54 -1.84 -4.81
N SER A 85 -5.37 -2.33 -5.23
CA SER A 85 -4.90 -2.15 -6.61
C SER A 85 -5.83 -2.83 -7.61
N GLU A 86 -6.25 -4.06 -7.33
CA GLU A 86 -7.22 -4.79 -8.17
C GLU A 86 -8.59 -4.08 -8.20
N ILE A 87 -9.08 -3.60 -7.05
CA ILE A 87 -10.34 -2.84 -6.98
C ILE A 87 -10.30 -1.58 -7.83
N ILE A 88 -9.21 -0.82 -7.78
CA ILE A 88 -9.07 0.43 -8.52
C ILE A 88 -8.89 0.14 -10.01
N ASN A 89 -7.93 -0.71 -10.36
CA ASN A 89 -7.55 -0.95 -11.75
C ASN A 89 -8.67 -1.66 -12.54
N GLU A 90 -9.38 -2.59 -11.90
CA GLU A 90 -10.48 -3.34 -12.53
C GLU A 90 -11.86 -2.75 -12.18
N LYS A 91 -11.90 -1.56 -11.55
CA LYS A 91 -13.12 -0.81 -11.20
C LYS A 91 -14.16 -1.66 -10.42
N LYS A 92 -13.71 -2.56 -9.54
CA LYS A 92 -14.54 -3.50 -8.76
C LYS A 92 -15.24 -2.86 -7.57
N LEU A 93 -16.08 -1.86 -7.82
CA LEU A 93 -16.82 -1.10 -6.80
C LEU A 93 -17.67 -1.99 -5.89
N GLY A 94 -18.25 -3.06 -6.44
CA GLY A 94 -19.06 -4.02 -5.68
C GLY A 94 -18.29 -4.64 -4.50
N ILE A 95 -17.06 -5.12 -4.75
CA ILE A 95 -16.21 -5.72 -3.70
C ILE A 95 -15.80 -4.69 -2.65
N TYR A 96 -15.54 -3.46 -3.08
CA TYR A 96 -15.25 -2.39 -2.12
C TYR A 96 -16.46 -2.08 -1.22
N LYS A 97 -17.68 -2.02 -1.78
CA LYS A 97 -18.92 -1.85 -0.98
C LYS A 97 -19.07 -2.93 0.08
N ILE A 98 -18.72 -4.18 -0.24
CA ILE A 98 -18.74 -5.29 0.71
C ILE A 98 -17.71 -5.07 1.83
N SER A 99 -16.51 -4.60 1.47
CA SER A 99 -15.42 -4.33 2.42
C SER A 99 -15.81 -3.34 3.52
N ILE A 100 -16.69 -2.39 3.22
CA ILE A 100 -17.12 -1.32 4.14
C ILE A 100 -18.53 -1.52 4.71
N ALA A 101 -19.22 -2.60 4.37
CA ALA A 101 -20.66 -2.75 4.64
C ALA A 101 -21.04 -2.77 6.13
N HIS A 102 -20.10 -3.16 6.99
CA HIS A 102 -20.24 -3.18 8.45
C HIS A 102 -20.09 -1.80 9.12
N LEU A 103 -19.61 -0.78 8.38
CA LEU A 103 -19.41 0.56 8.91
C LEU A 103 -20.74 1.34 8.97
N ALA A 104 -20.79 2.45 9.70
CA ALA A 104 -21.95 3.33 9.69
C ALA A 104 -22.25 3.87 8.28
N LYS A 105 -23.54 3.99 7.90
CA LYS A 105 -23.96 4.39 6.55
C LYS A 105 -23.35 5.72 6.08
N GLN A 106 -23.15 6.67 6.99
CA GLN A 106 -22.51 7.95 6.68
C GLN A 106 -21.05 7.77 6.26
N LYS A 107 -20.29 6.93 6.99
CA LYS A 107 -18.90 6.57 6.67
C LYS A 107 -18.81 5.80 5.36
N GLN A 108 -19.75 4.87 5.11
CA GLN A 108 -19.83 4.17 3.82
C GLN A 108 -20.00 5.14 2.64
N LYS A 109 -20.97 6.07 2.72
CA LYS A 109 -21.19 7.08 1.68
C LYS A 109 -19.95 7.94 1.45
N TRP A 110 -19.27 8.35 2.52
CA TRP A 110 -18.06 9.15 2.45
C TRP A 110 -16.91 8.40 1.77
N LEU A 111 -16.65 7.15 2.17
CA LEU A 111 -15.63 6.30 1.54
C LEU A 111 -15.91 6.02 0.07
N LEU A 112 -17.17 5.75 -0.29
CA LEU A 112 -17.56 5.52 -1.69
C LEU A 112 -17.36 6.76 -2.56
N ARG A 113 -17.60 7.96 -2.05
CA ARG A 113 -17.30 9.22 -2.77
C ARG A 113 -15.80 9.36 -3.04
N ARG A 114 -14.95 9.00 -2.06
CA ARG A 114 -13.49 9.04 -2.18
C ARG A 114 -12.98 8.01 -3.19
N LEU A 115 -13.44 6.76 -3.12
CA LEU A 115 -13.08 5.77 -4.14
C LEU A 115 -13.56 6.22 -5.52
N LYS A 116 -14.79 6.73 -5.62
CA LYS A 116 -15.31 7.24 -6.90
C LYS A 116 -14.43 8.35 -7.48
N TYR A 117 -13.92 9.27 -6.67
CA TYR A 117 -12.94 10.27 -7.12
C TYR A 117 -11.70 9.63 -7.76
N ILE A 118 -11.14 8.56 -7.16
CA ILE A 118 -10.00 7.84 -7.73
C ILE A 118 -10.39 7.20 -9.08
N LEU A 119 -11.54 6.52 -9.14
CA LEU A 119 -12.01 5.82 -10.33
C LEU A 119 -12.35 6.78 -11.48
N ASP A 120 -13.01 7.89 -11.18
CA ASP A 120 -13.41 8.91 -12.16
C ASP A 120 -12.18 9.68 -12.70
N SER A 121 -11.09 9.75 -11.92
CA SER A 121 -9.82 10.36 -12.32
C SER A 121 -8.89 9.40 -13.09
N ASP A 122 -9.33 8.17 -13.33
CA ASP A 122 -8.60 7.12 -14.06
C ASP A 122 -7.16 6.90 -13.57
N TYR A 123 -6.98 6.89 -12.24
CA TYR A 123 -5.71 6.54 -11.63
C TYR A 123 -5.44 5.04 -11.79
N TYR A 124 -4.22 4.71 -12.24
CA TYR A 124 -3.70 3.36 -12.11
C TYR A 124 -3.06 3.18 -10.72
N CYS A 125 -3.42 2.11 -10.01
CA CYS A 125 -2.91 1.80 -8.69
C CYS A 125 -1.84 0.70 -8.78
N TYR A 126 -0.61 1.02 -8.37
CA TYR A 126 0.49 0.07 -8.28
C TYR A 126 0.51 -0.59 -6.90
N SER A 127 0.44 -1.92 -6.88
CA SER A 127 0.71 -2.71 -5.68
C SER A 127 2.23 -2.78 -5.43
N LEU A 128 2.60 -2.86 -4.16
CA LEU A 128 3.95 -3.16 -3.73
C LEU A 128 4.38 -4.54 -4.25
N THR A 129 5.59 -4.59 -4.81
CA THR A 129 6.28 -5.79 -5.25
C THR A 129 7.33 -6.19 -4.21
N LYS A 130 7.90 -7.40 -4.32
CA LYS A 130 9.07 -7.79 -3.51
C LYS A 130 10.22 -6.81 -3.69
N SER A 131 10.54 -6.46 -4.93
CA SER A 131 11.62 -5.52 -5.24
C SER A 131 11.38 -4.12 -4.64
N ALA A 132 10.13 -3.63 -4.67
CA ALA A 132 9.79 -2.37 -4.01
C ALA A 132 9.99 -2.43 -2.49
N VAL A 133 9.66 -3.56 -1.84
CA VAL A 133 9.90 -3.75 -0.40
C VAL A 133 11.40 -3.86 -0.10
N ASP A 134 12.16 -4.60 -0.90
CA ASP A 134 13.61 -4.73 -0.76
C ASP A 134 14.31 -3.36 -0.85
N LYS A 135 13.92 -2.55 -1.85
CA LYS A 135 14.41 -1.16 -2.03
C LYS A 135 14.04 -0.28 -0.85
N ALA A 136 12.79 -0.34 -0.38
CA ALA A 136 12.32 0.47 0.75
C ALA A 136 13.07 0.14 2.03
N LEU A 137 13.33 -1.13 2.31
CA LEU A 137 14.06 -1.52 3.51
C LEU A 137 15.55 -1.20 3.42
N SER A 138 16.15 -1.28 2.23
CA SER A 138 17.53 -0.85 2.01
C SER A 138 17.66 0.66 2.27
N LEU A 139 16.75 1.46 1.71
CA LEU A 139 16.66 2.90 2.01
C LEU A 139 16.43 3.16 3.50
N PHE A 140 15.55 2.40 4.14
CA PHE A 140 15.24 2.60 5.55
C PHE A 140 16.46 2.32 6.43
N SER A 141 17.22 1.26 6.13
CA SER A 141 18.45 0.90 6.85
C SER A 141 19.47 2.04 6.81
N GLU A 142 19.65 2.63 5.64
CA GLU A 142 20.58 3.76 5.45
C GLU A 142 20.05 5.01 6.14
N PHE A 143 18.75 5.31 5.99
CA PHE A 143 18.11 6.48 6.58
C PHE A 143 18.19 6.48 8.11
N VAL A 144 17.96 5.34 8.78
CA VAL A 144 18.03 5.25 10.25
C VAL A 144 19.45 5.29 10.80
N SER A 145 20.47 5.07 9.95
CA SER A 145 21.87 5.23 10.36
C SER A 145 22.25 6.70 10.52
N GLU A 146 21.54 7.60 9.82
CA GLU A 146 21.80 9.05 9.81
C GLU A 146 20.71 9.86 10.54
N HIS A 147 19.50 9.29 10.73
CA HIS A 147 18.35 10.00 11.28
C HIS A 147 17.58 9.21 12.35
N ASN A 148 17.12 9.90 13.40
CA ASN A 148 16.29 9.29 14.44
C ASN A 148 14.81 9.24 14.04
N CYS A 149 14.28 8.03 13.84
CA CYS A 149 12.91 7.80 13.35
C CYS A 149 11.93 7.28 14.42
N LYS A 150 12.35 7.14 15.69
CA LYS A 150 11.61 6.37 16.72
C LYS A 150 10.18 6.86 16.99
N GLY A 151 9.87 8.13 16.73
CA GLY A 151 8.52 8.69 16.91
C GLY A 151 7.58 8.56 15.70
N ASN A 152 8.07 8.14 14.53
CA ASN A 152 7.31 8.24 13.28
C ASN A 152 7.54 7.08 12.28
N VAL A 153 8.00 5.92 12.77
CA VAL A 153 8.44 4.79 11.94
C VAL A 153 7.42 4.40 10.87
N ARG A 154 6.13 4.27 11.22
CA ARG A 154 5.10 3.85 10.24
C ARG A 154 4.99 4.82 9.06
N ASN A 155 4.97 6.13 9.32
CA ASN A 155 4.87 7.10 8.23
C ASN A 155 6.15 7.10 7.40
N THR A 156 7.33 7.06 8.04
CA THR A 156 8.61 6.91 7.32
C THR A 156 8.63 5.67 6.42
N ILE A 157 8.17 4.52 6.92
CA ILE A 157 8.06 3.29 6.12
C ILE A 157 7.03 3.44 5.00
N ASN A 158 5.87 4.04 5.25
CA ASN A 158 4.88 4.30 4.20
C ASN A 158 5.48 5.16 3.09
N ASP A 159 6.13 6.27 3.43
CA ASP A 159 6.74 7.17 2.47
C ASP A 159 7.84 6.46 1.67
N LEU A 160 8.69 5.65 2.32
CA LEU A 160 9.71 4.83 1.66
C LEU A 160 9.12 3.75 0.73
N LEU A 161 8.01 3.11 1.12
CA LEU A 161 7.32 2.13 0.29
C LEU A 161 6.67 2.78 -0.93
N ILE A 162 6.06 3.96 -0.76
CA ILE A 162 5.50 4.75 -1.87
C ILE A 162 6.61 5.13 -2.85
N LEU A 163 7.70 5.71 -2.34
CA LEU A 163 8.86 6.10 -3.13
C LEU A 163 9.48 4.90 -3.85
N SER A 164 9.70 3.79 -3.15
CA SER A 164 10.29 2.58 -3.72
C SER A 164 9.39 1.93 -4.77
N THR A 165 8.07 2.14 -4.68
CA THR A 165 7.15 1.77 -5.76
C THR A 165 7.41 2.62 -7.01
N ALA A 166 7.66 3.92 -6.87
CA ALA A 166 8.00 4.76 -8.02
C ALA A 166 9.34 4.36 -8.65
N ILE A 167 10.34 4.04 -7.83
CA ILE A 167 11.64 3.52 -8.28
C ILE A 167 11.45 2.19 -9.02
N ASP A 168 10.74 1.24 -8.42
CA ASP A 168 10.49 -0.09 -9.01
C ASP A 168 9.73 -0.06 -10.33
N ARG A 169 8.92 0.98 -10.54
CA ARG A 169 8.10 1.15 -11.74
C ARG A 169 8.68 2.16 -12.73
N GLU A 170 9.89 2.67 -12.45
CA GLU A 170 10.59 3.67 -13.26
C GLU A 170 9.70 4.89 -13.55
N LYS A 171 9.06 5.43 -12.49
CA LYS A 171 8.12 6.55 -12.58
C LYS A 171 8.67 7.82 -11.96
N LYS A 172 8.21 8.96 -12.48
CA LYS A 172 8.38 10.24 -11.78
C LYS A 172 7.56 10.22 -10.50
N PHE A 173 8.16 10.68 -9.42
CA PHE A 173 7.57 10.74 -8.10
C PHE A 173 7.35 12.18 -7.67
N LEU A 174 6.09 12.54 -7.41
CA LEU A 174 5.70 13.88 -6.97
C LEU A 174 5.33 13.83 -5.48
N THR A 175 5.94 14.71 -4.68
CA THR A 175 5.76 14.72 -3.22
C THR A 175 5.87 16.13 -2.64
N ASN A 176 5.21 16.37 -1.52
CA ASN A 176 5.36 17.60 -0.73
C ASN A 176 6.36 17.44 0.43
N ASP A 177 6.73 16.20 0.77
CA ASP A 177 7.74 15.96 1.82
C ASP A 177 9.14 16.13 1.23
N ASN A 178 9.95 16.95 1.90
CA ASN A 178 11.25 17.36 1.44
C ASN A 178 12.40 16.54 2.05
N LEU A 179 12.25 15.96 3.24
CA LEU A 179 13.42 15.38 3.94
C LEU A 179 13.77 14.01 3.37
N LEU A 180 12.85 13.06 3.52
CA LEU A 180 13.06 11.67 3.10
C LEU A 180 13.24 11.54 1.59
N ASN A 181 12.54 12.37 0.83
CA ASN A 181 12.55 12.30 -0.63
C ASN A 181 13.82 12.92 -1.21
N ARG A 182 14.41 13.94 -0.57
CA ARG A 182 15.75 14.43 -0.95
C ARG A 182 16.83 13.39 -0.63
N PHE A 183 16.78 12.79 0.56
CA PHE A 183 17.68 11.70 0.91
C PHE A 183 17.66 10.59 -0.13
N ALA A 184 16.47 10.18 -0.57
CA ALA A 184 16.33 9.17 -1.60
C ALA A 184 16.84 9.61 -2.99
N ALA A 185 16.55 10.85 -3.39
CA ALA A 185 17.07 11.39 -4.65
C ALA A 185 18.60 11.40 -4.66
N GLU A 186 19.23 11.78 -3.55
CA GLU A 186 20.68 11.73 -3.37
C GLU A 186 21.22 10.29 -3.37
N TYR A 187 20.54 9.39 -2.64
CA TYR A 187 20.91 7.98 -2.55
C TYR A 187 20.96 7.30 -3.93
N TYR A 188 19.95 7.58 -4.76
CA TYR A 188 19.81 7.01 -6.10
C TYR A 188 20.38 7.88 -7.22
N LYS A 189 20.95 9.05 -6.90
CA LYS A 189 21.42 10.05 -7.86
C LYS A 189 20.35 10.41 -8.91
N ALA A 190 19.10 10.51 -8.46
CA ALA A 190 17.95 10.82 -9.30
C ALA A 190 17.87 12.34 -9.55
N PRO A 191 17.57 12.80 -10.78
CA PRO A 191 17.23 14.20 -11.02
C PRO A 191 16.02 14.61 -10.17
N ALA A 192 16.15 15.72 -9.44
CA ALA A 192 15.09 16.25 -8.61
C ALA A 192 14.84 17.73 -8.94
N TYR A 193 13.59 18.04 -9.24
CA TYR A 193 13.13 19.40 -9.56
C TYR A 193 12.21 19.86 -8.46
N LYS A 194 12.53 21.02 -7.87
CA LYS A 194 11.68 21.64 -6.86
C LYS A 194 10.86 22.75 -7.51
N ASP A 195 9.55 22.66 -7.38
CA ASP A 195 8.61 23.70 -7.80
C ASP A 195 7.72 24.07 -6.60
N GLU A 196 7.84 25.31 -6.14
CA GLU A 196 7.23 25.82 -4.90
C GLU A 196 7.43 24.87 -3.69
N ASN A 197 6.37 24.14 -3.32
CA ASN A 197 6.31 23.19 -2.20
C ASN A 197 6.35 21.72 -2.64
N GLN A 198 6.43 21.47 -3.94
CA GLN A 198 6.48 20.15 -4.55
C GLN A 198 7.91 19.79 -4.97
N LEU A 199 8.26 18.52 -4.77
CA LEU A 199 9.47 17.90 -5.25
C LEU A 199 9.08 16.83 -6.27
N LEU A 200 9.58 16.96 -7.50
CA LEU A 200 9.46 15.98 -8.56
C LEU A 200 10.79 15.25 -8.71
N ILE A 201 10.82 13.95 -8.43
CA ILE A 201 12.00 13.11 -8.59
C ILE A 201 11.80 12.21 -9.81
N ASP A 202 12.75 12.20 -10.74
CA ASP A 202 12.65 11.40 -11.96
C ASP A 202 13.40 10.07 -11.83
N PHE A 203 12.66 8.97 -11.63
CA PHE A 203 13.19 7.61 -11.66
C PHE A 203 13.02 6.92 -13.02
N SER A 204 12.54 7.64 -14.05
CA SER A 204 12.37 7.07 -15.40
C SER A 204 13.65 7.13 -16.25
N GLU A 205 14.60 7.99 -15.87
CA GLU A 205 15.92 8.04 -16.50
C GLU A 205 16.84 6.95 -15.92
N LYS A 206 17.70 6.36 -16.77
CA LYS A 206 18.65 5.30 -16.36
C LYS A 206 19.51 5.80 -15.21
N GLN A 207 19.28 5.24 -14.03
CA GLN A 207 20.05 5.58 -12.84
C GLN A 207 21.36 4.79 -12.81
N VAL A 208 22.39 5.38 -12.18
CA VAL A 208 23.61 4.63 -11.86
C VAL A 208 23.25 3.72 -10.69
N GLU A 209 23.00 2.43 -10.98
CA GLU A 209 22.74 1.41 -9.96
C GLU A 209 23.86 1.45 -8.91
N LYS A 210 23.52 1.92 -7.71
CA LYS A 210 24.37 1.70 -6.53
C LYS A 210 24.13 0.25 -6.10
N ARG A 211 25.21 -0.43 -5.70
CA ARG A 211 25.22 -1.86 -5.32
C ARG A 211 23.96 -2.24 -4.55
N GLU A 212 23.09 -3.03 -5.17
CA GLU A 212 22.06 -3.73 -4.43
C GLU A 212 22.76 -4.58 -3.36
N ASN A 213 22.31 -4.47 -2.10
CA ASN A 213 22.69 -5.45 -1.10
C ASN A 213 22.24 -6.82 -1.63
N ARG A 214 23.20 -7.67 -2.00
CA ARG A 214 22.98 -9.00 -2.60
C ARG A 214 22.45 -9.99 -1.56
N GLU A 215 21.45 -9.62 -0.78
CA GLU A 215 20.81 -10.49 0.19
C GLU A 215 19.50 -11.04 -0.41
N SER A 216 19.68 -12.11 -1.16
CA SER A 216 18.60 -12.84 -1.82
C SER A 216 17.85 -13.68 -0.80
N LYS A 217 16.83 -13.12 -0.13
CA LYS A 217 15.69 -13.83 0.53
C LYS A 217 14.78 -12.93 1.39
N GLY A 218 14.80 -11.61 1.18
CA GLY A 218 14.03 -10.67 2.01
C GLY A 218 14.60 -10.52 3.43
N TYR A 219 15.91 -10.70 3.56
CA TYR A 219 16.70 -10.40 4.76
C TYR A 219 17.58 -9.20 4.48
N ILE A 220 17.74 -8.35 5.50
CA ILE A 220 18.72 -7.27 5.49
C ILE A 220 19.62 -7.41 6.72
N ASN A 221 20.91 -7.13 6.55
CA ASN A 221 22.01 -7.17 7.53
C ASN A 221 21.73 -6.64 8.97
N ASN A 222 20.59 -6.00 9.21
CA ASN A 222 20.10 -5.61 10.54
C ASN A 222 19.21 -6.67 11.23
N GLY A 223 19.08 -7.86 10.65
CA GLY A 223 18.13 -8.89 11.11
C GLY A 223 16.67 -8.57 10.75
N TRP A 224 16.46 -7.64 9.82
CA TRP A 224 15.12 -7.28 9.35
C TRP A 224 14.65 -8.27 8.30
N SER A 225 13.34 -8.52 8.28
CA SER A 225 12.74 -9.41 7.29
C SER A 225 11.33 -8.98 6.91
N TYR A 226 10.80 -9.53 5.82
CA TYR A 226 9.39 -9.35 5.48
C TYR A 226 8.73 -10.61 4.96
N ALA A 227 7.40 -10.64 5.06
CA ALA A 227 6.56 -11.67 4.52
C ALA A 227 5.41 -11.05 3.71
N LEU A 228 5.24 -11.51 2.48
CA LEU A 228 4.06 -11.25 1.66
C LEU A 228 3.11 -12.43 1.81
N ARG A 229 1.93 -12.17 2.35
CA ARG A 229 0.87 -13.18 2.49
C ARG A 229 -0.23 -12.85 1.51
N ASN A 230 -0.32 -13.65 0.46
CA ASN A 230 -1.43 -13.54 -0.48
C ASN A 230 -2.43 -14.66 -0.18
N ASN A 231 -3.62 -14.28 0.29
CA ASN A 231 -4.70 -15.22 0.60
C ASN A 231 -5.68 -15.37 -0.59
N ARG A 232 -5.19 -15.33 -1.83
CA ARG A 232 -6.01 -15.69 -3.01
C ARG A 232 -6.65 -17.05 -2.78
N ALA A 233 -7.91 -17.20 -3.19
CA ALA A 233 -8.50 -18.53 -3.28
C ALA A 233 -7.67 -19.31 -4.31
N SER A 234 -7.22 -20.52 -3.96
CA SER A 234 -6.60 -21.41 -4.94
C SER A 234 -7.58 -21.58 -6.11
N PRO A 235 -7.11 -21.54 -7.37
CA PRO A 235 -7.97 -21.94 -8.48
C PRO A 235 -8.46 -23.36 -8.18
N GLU A 236 -9.78 -23.56 -8.24
CA GLU A 236 -10.36 -24.90 -8.23
C GLU A 236 -9.75 -25.67 -9.40
N THR A 237 -8.98 -26.71 -9.09
CA THR A 237 -8.42 -27.67 -10.05
C THR A 237 -9.50 -28.59 -10.61
#